data_AF-A0AAW8KQ63-F1
#
_entry.id   AF-A0AAW8KQ63-F1
#
_cell.length_a   1.000
_cell.length_b   1.000
_cell.length_c   1.000
_cell.angle_alpha   90.00
_cell.angle_beta   90.00
_cell.angle_gamma   90.00
#
_symmetry.space_group_name_H-M   'P 1'
#
loop_
_entity.id
_entity.type
_entity.pdbx_description
1 polymer ?
#
loop_
_entity_poly.entity_id
_entity_poly.type
_entity_poly.pdbx_seq_one_letter_code
_entity_poly.pdbx_strand_id
1 'polypeptide(L)'
;MTGVIVNCQGVQRLDLGTSASSSATAIEMGSTSVAGNTFIDFHTSGAPTDYDVRLLATGGDTANAGAGILNVTANTTIFNSKLRSLPTFNQVTAGNEAANLFISAGGDIYRTGKTYNNFGLGLNTLQATNSIDLNTANLPSGIYSGQTWTNSGTTSQWQTVLQLNLASDGPNYQTQISFDGNGGDTKLISPSIRRKLGGAWSSWYKFWTQSNTTVDANGFIKSSSPIVKLFADSIELNDQARKQPVEFEKIDVGNYLLKGSLGFAQEGWYIELPKDANGNTVVAVEYSTLENGDISIKTYKRKFDFELAAVVADHENPMDIPLTRWIDIRLHEEPEPDSEIIPTETPIDFQPTNLSEAVAAAMNGVEPPEISDTDETL
;
A
#
# COMPACT_ATOMS: atom_id res chain seq x y z
N MET A 1 -65.12 11.74 -26.17
CA MET A 1 -63.80 11.25 -26.62
C MET A 1 -63.77 11.24 -28.13
N THR A 2 -62.99 12.12 -28.74
CA THR A 2 -62.57 11.97 -30.14
C THR A 2 -61.43 10.96 -30.14
N GLY A 3 -61.73 9.71 -30.45
CA GLY A 3 -60.74 8.64 -30.48
C GLY A 3 -60.97 7.75 -31.69
N VAL A 4 -59.88 7.30 -32.29
CA VAL A 4 -59.93 6.24 -33.31
C VAL A 4 -59.80 4.92 -32.57
N ILE A 5 -60.82 4.08 -32.66
CA ILE A 5 -60.75 2.70 -32.15
C ILE A 5 -60.37 1.82 -33.34
N VAL A 6 -59.18 1.21 -33.27
CA VAL A 6 -58.76 0.19 -34.24
C VAL A 6 -59.01 -1.17 -33.60
N ASN A 7 -60.05 -1.86 -34.06
CA ASN A 7 -60.36 -3.23 -33.63
C ASN A 7 -59.88 -4.22 -34.68
N CYS A 8 -58.73 -4.84 -34.44
CA CYS A 8 -58.17 -5.86 -35.32
C CYS A 8 -58.50 -7.27 -34.81
N GLN A 9 -59.23 -8.05 -35.60
CA GLN A 9 -59.52 -9.47 -35.36
C GLN A 9 -58.52 -10.32 -36.18
N GLY A 10 -57.84 -11.29 -35.58
CA GLY A 10 -56.86 -12.17 -36.27
C GLY A 10 -55.38 -11.85 -35.96
N VAL A 11 -54.46 -12.00 -36.94
CA VAL A 11 -53.05 -11.59 -36.79
C VAL A 11 -52.99 -10.07 -36.75
N GLN A 12 -52.84 -9.52 -35.54
CA GLN A 12 -52.95 -8.10 -35.26
C GLN A 12 -51.64 -7.39 -35.59
N ARG A 13 -51.63 -6.66 -36.71
CA ARG A 13 -50.52 -5.81 -37.11
C ARG A 13 -51.08 -4.45 -37.53
N LEU A 14 -50.68 -3.40 -36.82
CA LEU A 14 -50.92 -2.02 -37.22
C LEU A 14 -49.63 -1.49 -37.84
N ASP A 15 -49.61 -1.35 -39.17
CA ASP A 15 -48.49 -0.76 -39.90
C ASP A 15 -48.66 0.76 -40.00
N LEU A 16 -47.72 1.50 -39.43
CA LEU A 16 -47.65 2.96 -39.50
C LEU A 16 -46.38 3.34 -40.26
N GLY A 17 -46.49 3.63 -41.57
CA GLY A 17 -45.36 4.00 -42.42
C GLY A 17 -45.55 3.65 -43.90
N THR A 18 -44.53 3.90 -44.74
CA THR A 18 -44.52 3.57 -46.18
C THR A 18 -43.59 2.39 -46.47
N SER A 19 -43.92 1.57 -47.48
CA SER A 19 -43.11 0.41 -47.91
C SER A 19 -41.99 0.76 -48.90
N ALA A 20 -41.79 2.04 -49.19
CA ALA A 20 -40.79 2.53 -50.12
C ALA A 20 -40.02 3.71 -49.50
N SER A 21 -38.73 3.79 -49.80
CA SER A 21 -37.76 4.73 -49.24
C SER A 21 -38.26 6.18 -49.18
N SER A 22 -38.70 6.63 -48.00
CA SER A 22 -38.77 8.05 -47.65
C SER A 22 -38.55 8.30 -46.16
N SER A 23 -38.08 9.51 -45.90
CA SER A 23 -37.78 10.18 -44.64
C SER A 23 -38.75 9.91 -43.48
N ALA A 24 -38.17 9.56 -42.33
CA ALA A 24 -38.73 9.54 -40.98
C ALA A 24 -40.25 9.23 -40.85
N THR A 25 -40.58 7.96 -40.60
CA THR A 25 -41.87 7.58 -40.03
C THR A 25 -41.79 7.68 -38.51
N ALA A 26 -42.65 8.48 -37.88
CA ALA A 26 -42.66 8.67 -36.43
C ALA A 26 -44.08 8.56 -35.85
N ILE A 27 -44.15 8.10 -34.60
CA ILE A 27 -45.35 8.19 -33.77
C ILE A 27 -45.06 9.28 -32.74
N GLU A 28 -45.69 10.43 -32.89
CA GLU A 28 -45.62 11.52 -31.91
C GLU A 28 -46.84 11.44 -30.98
N MET A 29 -46.59 11.45 -29.67
CA MET A 29 -47.61 11.37 -28.65
C MET A 29 -47.38 12.47 -27.62
N GLY A 30 -48.46 13.13 -27.19
CA GLY A 30 -48.42 14.24 -26.25
C GLY A 30 -48.89 15.56 -26.87
N SER A 31 -48.95 16.61 -26.05
CA SER A 31 -49.31 17.95 -26.52
C SER A 31 -48.06 18.76 -26.83
N THR A 32 -48.07 19.49 -27.94
CA THR A 32 -47.01 20.45 -28.31
C THR A 32 -47.19 21.83 -27.67
N SER A 33 -48.32 22.07 -27.01
CA SER A 33 -48.70 23.37 -26.44
C SER A 33 -48.95 23.35 -24.94
N VAL A 34 -49.06 22.16 -24.33
CA VAL A 34 -49.32 21.99 -22.90
C VAL A 34 -48.40 20.90 -22.37
N ALA A 35 -47.62 21.23 -21.34
CA ALA A 35 -46.75 20.25 -20.68
C ALA A 35 -47.60 19.15 -20.03
N GLY A 36 -47.25 17.89 -20.29
CA GLY A 36 -47.91 16.74 -19.72
C GLY A 36 -47.07 15.48 -19.90
N ASN A 37 -47.24 14.54 -18.98
CA ASN A 37 -46.61 13.23 -19.08
C ASN A 37 -47.30 12.41 -20.17
N THR A 38 -46.51 11.66 -20.94
CA THR A 38 -47.03 10.78 -21.99
C THR A 38 -46.48 9.38 -21.78
N PHE A 39 -47.33 8.36 -21.89
CA PHE A 39 -46.94 6.98 -21.64
C PHE A 39 -47.58 5.98 -22.59
N ILE A 40 -46.93 4.82 -22.70
CA ILE A 40 -47.50 3.59 -23.24
C ILE A 40 -47.67 2.63 -22.07
N ASP A 41 -48.90 2.18 -21.87
CA ASP A 41 -49.26 1.24 -20.81
C ASP A 41 -49.54 -0.15 -21.36
N PHE A 42 -48.97 -1.14 -20.68
CA PHE A 42 -49.24 -2.54 -20.89
C PHE A 42 -49.91 -3.10 -19.64
N HIS A 43 -51.22 -3.34 -19.75
CA HIS A 43 -52.03 -4.01 -18.75
C HIS A 43 -52.23 -5.46 -19.19
N THR A 44 -51.98 -6.40 -18.30
CA THR A 44 -52.42 -7.80 -18.44
C THR A 44 -53.61 -8.13 -17.54
N SER A 45 -53.93 -7.21 -16.64
CA SER A 45 -55.03 -7.25 -15.70
C SER A 45 -56.16 -6.32 -16.14
N GLY A 46 -57.41 -6.65 -15.78
CA GLY A 46 -58.60 -5.87 -16.14
C GLY A 46 -58.82 -4.62 -15.29
N ALA A 47 -57.87 -4.26 -14.41
CA ALA A 47 -57.97 -3.07 -13.59
C ALA A 47 -57.37 -1.84 -14.29
N PRO A 48 -57.93 -0.64 -14.10
CA PRO A 48 -57.49 0.55 -14.82
C PRO A 48 -56.20 1.20 -14.26
N THR A 49 -55.59 0.63 -13.21
CA THR A 49 -54.48 1.25 -12.48
C THR A 49 -53.25 0.35 -12.29
N ASP A 50 -53.30 -0.91 -12.71
CA ASP A 50 -52.17 -1.84 -12.62
C ASP A 50 -51.50 -1.98 -13.98
N TYR A 51 -50.57 -1.09 -14.24
CA TYR A 51 -49.64 -1.28 -15.35
C TYR A 51 -48.60 -2.32 -14.91
N ASP A 52 -48.57 -3.47 -15.58
CA ASP A 52 -47.52 -4.48 -15.36
C ASP A 52 -46.19 -3.99 -15.93
N VAL A 53 -46.26 -3.25 -17.05
CA VAL A 53 -45.15 -2.52 -17.65
C VAL A 53 -45.63 -1.16 -18.15
N ARG A 54 -44.86 -0.10 -17.89
CA ARG A 54 -45.09 1.25 -18.43
C ARG A 54 -43.82 1.83 -19.02
N LEU A 55 -43.95 2.43 -20.20
CA LEU A 55 -42.95 3.32 -20.80
C LEU A 55 -43.46 4.74 -20.67
N LEU A 56 -42.79 5.58 -19.88
CA LEU A 56 -43.28 6.90 -19.51
C LEU A 56 -42.23 7.97 -19.84
N ALA A 57 -42.58 8.88 -20.73
CA ALA A 57 -41.83 10.11 -20.95
C ALA A 57 -42.27 11.16 -19.92
N THR A 58 -41.33 11.61 -19.09
CA THR A 58 -41.52 12.72 -18.14
C THR A 58 -40.41 13.73 -18.26
N GLY A 59 -40.70 14.97 -17.87
CA GLY A 59 -39.71 16.03 -17.95
C GLY A 59 -39.31 16.32 -19.40
N GLY A 60 -38.41 17.29 -19.55
CA GLY A 60 -38.12 17.91 -20.83
C GLY A 60 -38.40 19.41 -20.77
N ASP A 61 -37.70 20.15 -21.60
CA ASP A 61 -37.78 21.60 -21.66
C ASP A 61 -37.72 22.01 -23.13
N THR A 62 -38.54 23.00 -23.48
CA THR A 62 -38.53 23.67 -24.78
C THR A 62 -37.16 24.22 -25.18
N ALA A 63 -36.29 24.54 -24.21
CA ALA A 63 -34.95 25.05 -24.50
C ALA A 63 -33.93 23.96 -24.87
N ASN A 64 -34.19 22.69 -24.54
CA ASN A 64 -33.21 21.61 -24.67
C ASN A 64 -33.83 20.36 -25.31
N ALA A 65 -33.69 20.25 -26.64
CA ALA A 65 -34.12 19.06 -27.36
C ALA A 65 -33.42 17.80 -26.80
N GLY A 66 -34.20 16.78 -26.43
CA GLY A 66 -33.69 15.52 -25.88
C GLY A 66 -33.47 15.50 -24.37
N ALA A 67 -33.85 16.55 -23.63
CA ALA A 67 -33.72 16.61 -22.16
C ALA A 67 -34.83 15.86 -21.39
N GLY A 68 -35.74 15.17 -22.08
CA GLY A 68 -36.77 14.35 -21.45
C GLY A 68 -36.21 13.08 -20.82
N ILE A 69 -36.91 12.56 -19.82
CA ILE A 69 -36.57 11.31 -19.13
C ILE A 69 -37.50 10.21 -19.61
N LEU A 70 -36.93 9.10 -20.09
CA LEU A 70 -37.68 7.86 -20.32
C LEU A 70 -37.63 6.98 -19.07
N ASN A 71 -38.77 6.81 -18.41
CA ASN A 71 -38.95 5.87 -17.32
C ASN A 71 -39.47 4.55 -17.88
N VAL A 72 -38.83 3.45 -17.50
CA VAL A 72 -39.30 2.08 -17.76
C VAL A 72 -39.69 1.49 -16.42
N THR A 73 -41.00 1.34 -16.16
CA THR A 73 -41.51 0.76 -14.92
C THR A 73 -41.93 -0.67 -15.16
N ALA A 74 -41.22 -1.61 -14.55
CA ALA A 74 -41.48 -3.05 -14.58
C ALA A 74 -40.80 -3.73 -13.38
N ASN A 75 -41.31 -4.89 -12.93
CA ASN A 75 -40.63 -5.70 -11.90
C ASN A 75 -39.30 -6.28 -12.40
N THR A 76 -39.19 -6.57 -13.69
CA THR A 76 -37.95 -7.05 -14.32
C THR A 76 -37.89 -6.56 -15.76
N THR A 77 -36.75 -5.98 -16.14
CA THR A 77 -36.47 -5.56 -17.52
C THR A 77 -35.30 -6.39 -18.06
N ILE A 78 -35.55 -7.17 -19.12
CA ILE A 78 -34.54 -8.06 -19.71
C ILE A 78 -34.06 -7.48 -21.04
N PHE A 79 -32.76 -7.27 -21.18
CA PHE A 79 -32.12 -6.95 -22.47
C PHE A 79 -31.36 -8.19 -22.95
N ASN A 80 -31.81 -8.80 -24.05
CA ASN A 80 -31.20 -10.01 -24.64
C ASN A 80 -29.82 -9.77 -25.28
N SER A 81 -29.32 -8.55 -25.20
CA SER A 81 -28.03 -8.12 -25.71
C SER A 81 -27.57 -6.89 -24.96
N LYS A 82 -26.29 -6.57 -25.14
CA LYS A 82 -25.64 -5.40 -24.58
C LYS A 82 -26.37 -4.10 -24.90
N LEU A 83 -26.69 -3.34 -23.85
CA LEU A 83 -27.18 -1.97 -23.98
C LEU A 83 -26.03 -1.05 -24.42
N ARG A 84 -26.16 -0.39 -25.57
CA ARG A 84 -25.21 0.65 -26.01
C ARG A 84 -25.71 2.01 -25.53
N SER A 85 -24.98 2.64 -24.62
CA SER A 85 -25.22 4.04 -24.24
C SER A 85 -24.45 4.99 -25.16
N LEU A 86 -25.04 6.14 -25.48
CA LEU A 86 -24.30 7.30 -25.96
C LEU A 86 -23.37 7.82 -24.84
N PRO A 87 -22.29 8.57 -25.15
CA PRO A 87 -21.29 9.00 -24.18
C PRO A 87 -21.80 9.85 -23.00
N THR A 88 -23.07 10.26 -23.00
CA THR A 88 -23.69 11.16 -22.01
C THR A 88 -24.88 10.53 -21.27
N PHE A 89 -24.85 9.24 -20.98
CA PHE A 89 -25.87 8.61 -20.13
C PHE A 89 -25.68 9.03 -18.66
N ASN A 90 -26.53 9.95 -18.19
CA ASN A 90 -26.50 10.50 -16.83
C ASN A 90 -27.76 10.05 -16.07
N GLN A 91 -27.62 9.08 -15.16
CA GLN A 91 -28.74 8.59 -14.34
C GLN A 91 -28.87 9.46 -13.09
N VAL A 92 -29.93 10.27 -13.00
CA VAL A 92 -30.30 11.01 -11.77
C VAL A 92 -31.49 10.30 -11.13
N THR A 93 -31.34 9.83 -9.90
CA THR A 93 -32.45 9.25 -9.12
C THR A 93 -32.87 10.24 -8.04
N ALA A 94 -34.16 10.57 -7.96
CA ALA A 94 -34.73 11.19 -6.77
C ALA A 94 -35.01 10.09 -5.74
N GLY A 95 -34.21 10.02 -4.67
CA GLY A 95 -34.43 9.06 -3.59
C GLY A 95 -33.12 8.49 -3.04
N ASN A 96 -33.00 8.51 -1.71
CA ASN A 96 -31.78 8.26 -0.93
C ASN A 96 -31.39 6.77 -0.79
N GLU A 97 -31.43 5.97 -1.86
CA GLU A 97 -30.92 4.59 -1.83
C GLU A 97 -29.90 4.32 -2.96
N ALA A 98 -28.76 3.75 -2.60
CA ALA A 98 -27.58 3.77 -3.45
C ALA A 98 -27.27 2.39 -4.08
N ALA A 99 -27.44 2.24 -5.42
CA ALA A 99 -26.58 1.56 -6.44
C ALA A 99 -27.43 1.26 -7.70
N ASN A 100 -27.33 1.94 -8.86
CA ASN A 100 -26.25 2.08 -9.87
C ASN A 100 -25.81 0.76 -10.54
N LEU A 101 -26.58 0.29 -11.52
CA LEU A 101 -26.14 -0.72 -12.49
C LEU A 101 -25.78 -0.02 -13.82
N PHE A 102 -24.49 0.16 -14.09
CA PHE A 102 -24.02 0.52 -15.43
C PHE A 102 -23.31 -0.69 -16.03
N ILE A 103 -23.85 -1.18 -17.13
CA ILE A 103 -23.27 -2.27 -17.92
C ILE A 103 -22.43 -1.59 -18.99
N SER A 104 -21.11 -1.59 -18.80
CA SER A 104 -20.21 -1.08 -19.83
C SER A 104 -20.16 -2.05 -20.99
N ALA A 105 -19.47 -1.62 -22.04
CA ALA A 105 -19.37 -2.38 -23.25
C ALA A 105 -18.75 -3.80 -23.09
N GLY A 106 -18.06 -4.07 -21.99
CA GLY A 106 -17.34 -5.31 -21.71
C GLY A 106 -18.04 -6.29 -20.76
N GLY A 107 -19.20 -5.97 -20.20
CA GLY A 107 -19.87 -6.84 -19.21
C GLY A 107 -19.42 -6.64 -17.76
N ASP A 108 -18.56 -5.65 -17.47
CA ASP A 108 -18.18 -5.35 -16.10
C ASP A 108 -19.16 -4.39 -15.40
N ILE A 109 -19.40 -4.65 -14.12
CA ILE A 109 -20.30 -3.90 -13.22
C ILE A 109 -19.51 -2.73 -12.59
N TYR A 110 -19.81 -1.48 -12.98
CA TYR A 110 -19.27 -0.29 -12.31
C TYR A 110 -20.35 0.71 -11.90
N ARG A 111 -20.06 1.46 -10.82
CA ARG A 111 -20.76 2.68 -10.40
C ARG A 111 -20.20 3.87 -11.20
N THR A 112 -21.02 4.53 -12.03
CA THR A 112 -20.57 5.70 -12.83
C THR A 112 -20.12 6.86 -11.95
N GLY A 113 -18.98 7.44 -12.32
CA GLY A 113 -18.31 8.54 -11.62
C GLY A 113 -17.01 8.14 -10.92
N LYS A 114 -16.75 6.84 -10.74
CA LYS A 114 -15.50 6.36 -10.14
C LYS A 114 -14.96 5.19 -10.96
N THR A 115 -13.85 5.46 -11.66
CA THR A 115 -13.02 4.47 -12.36
C THR A 115 -12.66 3.31 -11.41
N TYR A 116 -12.28 2.15 -11.97
CA TYR A 116 -11.69 0.98 -11.29
C TYR A 116 -10.83 1.30 -10.03
N ASN A 117 -10.18 2.45 -10.05
CA ASN A 117 -9.41 3.14 -9.01
C ASN A 117 -10.05 3.21 -7.60
N ASN A 118 -11.38 3.12 -7.47
CA ASN A 118 -12.05 3.18 -6.17
C ASN A 118 -12.03 1.88 -5.36
N PHE A 119 -11.54 0.79 -5.95
CA PHE A 119 -11.17 -0.43 -5.23
C PHE A 119 -9.69 -0.39 -4.78
N GLY A 120 -8.95 0.68 -5.06
CA GLY A 120 -7.52 0.79 -4.73
C GLY A 120 -6.60 -0.11 -5.58
N LEU A 121 -7.09 -0.78 -6.63
CA LEU A 121 -6.27 -1.70 -7.42
C LEU A 121 -5.53 -0.96 -8.55
N GLY A 122 -4.35 -0.41 -8.26
CA GLY A 122 -3.41 0.13 -9.26
C GLY A 122 -3.73 1.54 -9.78
N LEU A 123 -2.70 2.26 -10.27
CA LEU A 123 -2.69 3.73 -10.43
C LEU A 123 -3.17 4.26 -11.79
N ASN A 124 -3.54 5.56 -11.78
CA ASN A 124 -3.00 6.53 -12.75
C ASN A 124 -2.89 7.99 -12.25
N THR A 125 -3.46 8.38 -11.09
CA THR A 125 -3.04 9.56 -10.30
C THR A 125 -3.72 9.51 -8.91
N LEU A 126 -3.15 8.76 -7.96
CA LEU A 126 -2.38 9.27 -6.83
C LEU A 126 -3.21 10.24 -5.95
N GLN A 127 -3.42 9.86 -4.69
CA GLN A 127 -3.06 10.85 -3.67
C GLN A 127 -1.53 10.79 -3.52
N ALA A 128 -0.83 11.33 -4.52
CA ALA A 128 0.53 11.83 -4.39
C ALA A 128 0.41 13.13 -3.64
N THR A 129 0.06 13.03 -2.37
CA THR A 129 0.45 14.08 -1.48
C THR A 129 1.91 13.79 -1.19
N ASN A 130 2.78 14.59 -1.82
CA ASN A 130 4.17 14.68 -1.40
C ASN A 130 4.12 15.06 0.08
N SER A 131 4.71 14.23 0.95
CA SER A 131 4.68 14.42 2.42
C SER A 131 3.27 14.31 3.05
N ILE A 132 2.89 13.10 3.46
CA ILE A 132 1.73 12.82 4.31
C ILE A 132 2.22 12.29 5.65
N ASP A 133 1.61 12.72 6.75
CA ASP A 133 1.67 11.98 8.01
C ASP A 133 0.54 10.95 8.09
N LEU A 134 0.88 9.65 8.02
CA LEU A 134 -0.12 8.59 8.07
C LEU A 134 -0.85 8.47 9.41
N ASN A 135 -0.37 9.13 10.48
CA ASN A 135 -1.12 9.21 11.73
C ASN A 135 -2.39 10.05 11.60
N THR A 136 -2.34 11.11 10.79
CA THR A 136 -3.40 12.12 10.64
C THR A 136 -4.11 12.02 9.30
N ALA A 137 -3.53 11.31 8.33
CA ALA A 137 -4.15 10.99 7.05
C ALA A 137 -5.42 10.16 7.28
N ASN A 138 -6.58 10.82 7.23
CA ASN A 138 -7.88 10.19 7.34
C ASN A 138 -8.24 9.46 6.03
N LEU A 139 -7.39 8.50 5.65
CA LEU A 139 -7.52 7.75 4.41
C LEU A 139 -8.75 6.82 4.48
N PRO A 140 -9.60 6.80 3.45
CA PRO A 140 -10.62 5.75 3.28
C PRO A 140 -9.98 4.35 3.17
N SER A 141 -10.79 3.28 3.28
CA SER A 141 -10.29 1.94 2.97
C SER A 141 -9.86 1.86 1.50
N GLY A 142 -8.67 1.33 1.23
CA GLY A 142 -8.10 1.25 -0.12
C GLY A 142 -6.60 0.95 -0.10
N ILE A 143 -6.00 0.92 -1.29
CA ILE A 143 -4.54 0.85 -1.45
C ILE A 143 -4.05 2.19 -2.00
N TYR A 144 -3.01 2.70 -1.38
CA TYR A 144 -2.42 4.01 -1.64
C TYR A 144 -0.95 3.83 -1.95
N SER A 145 -0.39 4.70 -2.78
CA SER A 145 1.04 4.80 -2.99
C SER A 145 1.46 6.25 -2.89
N GLY A 146 2.69 6.54 -2.52
CA GLY A 146 3.19 7.90 -2.45
C GLY A 146 4.68 7.97 -2.18
N GLN A 147 5.14 9.19 -1.95
CA GLN A 147 6.52 9.48 -1.63
C GLN A 147 6.60 10.27 -0.31
N THR A 148 7.71 10.08 0.39
CA THR A 148 8.10 10.88 1.57
C THR A 148 7.05 10.94 2.68
N TRP A 149 6.27 9.87 2.87
CA TRP A 149 5.33 9.82 3.99
C TRP A 149 6.05 9.59 5.32
N THR A 150 5.56 10.26 6.36
CA THR A 150 6.01 10.10 7.73
C THR A 150 5.09 9.14 8.49
N ASN A 151 5.62 8.55 9.56
CA ASN A 151 4.90 7.56 10.38
C ASN A 151 4.37 6.36 9.58
N SER A 152 5.08 5.96 8.52
CA SER A 152 4.67 4.90 7.60
C SER A 152 5.19 3.51 7.93
N GLY A 153 6.02 3.37 8.97
CA GLY A 153 6.57 2.07 9.37
C GLY A 153 7.63 1.54 8.42
N THR A 154 8.15 2.41 7.54
CA THR A 154 9.23 2.17 6.58
C THR A 154 10.10 3.42 6.47
N THR A 155 11.37 3.24 6.11
CA THR A 155 12.32 4.32 5.80
C THR A 155 12.40 4.62 4.29
N SER A 156 11.73 3.84 3.45
CA SER A 156 11.77 4.00 2.00
C SER A 156 11.14 5.32 1.56
N GLN A 157 11.76 6.01 0.60
CA GLN A 157 11.18 7.22 0.00
C GLN A 157 9.84 6.90 -0.68
N TRP A 158 9.75 5.76 -1.36
CA TRP A 158 8.59 5.34 -2.13
C TRP A 158 7.85 4.26 -1.36
N GLN A 159 6.55 4.42 -1.19
CA GLN A 159 5.80 3.56 -0.28
C GLN A 159 4.42 3.24 -0.85
N THR A 160 3.87 2.10 -0.45
CA THR A 160 2.49 1.69 -0.70
C THR A 160 1.83 1.31 0.63
N VAL A 161 0.60 1.71 0.87
CA VAL A 161 -0.17 1.37 2.08
C VAL A 161 -1.51 0.76 1.70
N LEU A 162 -1.83 -0.37 2.33
CA LEU A 162 -3.19 -0.89 2.41
C LEU A 162 -3.86 -0.35 3.67
N GLN A 163 -4.91 0.44 3.51
CA GLN A 163 -5.76 0.99 4.56
C GLN A 163 -7.06 0.18 4.66
N LEU A 164 -7.41 -0.24 5.87
CA LEU A 164 -8.66 -0.92 6.19
C LEU A 164 -9.34 -0.23 7.37
N ASN A 165 -10.48 0.43 7.11
CA ASN A 165 -11.30 1.09 8.13
C ASN A 165 -12.48 0.20 8.54
N LEU A 166 -12.78 0.15 9.84
CA LEU A 166 -13.98 -0.53 10.34
C LEU A 166 -15.25 0.28 10.01
N ALA A 167 -16.30 -0.37 9.53
CA ALA A 167 -17.46 0.29 8.88
C ALA A 167 -18.19 1.34 9.75
N SER A 168 -18.39 1.11 11.04
CA SER A 168 -19.21 1.99 11.90
C SER A 168 -18.45 3.13 12.55
N ASP A 169 -17.12 3.04 12.66
CA ASP A 169 -16.27 4.03 13.33
C ASP A 169 -14.86 4.07 12.72
N GLY A 170 -14.84 4.20 11.39
CA GLY A 170 -13.64 4.14 10.57
C GLY A 170 -12.52 5.09 10.98
N PRO A 171 -12.76 6.30 11.51
CA PRO A 171 -11.68 7.18 11.98
C PRO A 171 -10.98 6.70 13.26
N ASN A 172 -11.65 5.91 14.11
CA ASN A 172 -11.10 5.44 15.39
C ASN A 172 -10.56 4.00 15.32
N TYR A 173 -11.02 3.21 14.34
CA TYR A 173 -10.67 1.81 14.18
C TYR A 173 -10.17 1.54 12.76
N GLN A 174 -8.85 1.42 12.64
CA GLN A 174 -8.15 1.32 11.36
C GLN A 174 -7.05 0.26 11.44
N THR A 175 -6.74 -0.36 10.30
CA THR A 175 -5.55 -1.19 10.12
C THR A 175 -4.79 -0.68 8.91
N GLN A 176 -3.48 -0.52 9.07
CA GLN A 176 -2.59 -0.15 7.97
C GLN A 176 -1.53 -1.23 7.80
N ILE A 177 -1.30 -1.63 6.55
CA ILE A 177 -0.13 -2.42 6.16
C ILE A 177 0.66 -1.57 5.18
N SER A 178 1.91 -1.27 5.53
CA SER A 178 2.82 -0.51 4.71
C SER A 178 3.80 -1.43 4.00
N PHE A 179 4.07 -1.14 2.73
CA PHE A 179 4.96 -1.85 1.83
C PHE A 179 5.97 -0.86 1.26
N ASP A 180 7.23 -1.27 1.26
CA ASP A 180 8.33 -0.48 0.72
C ASP A 180 8.32 -0.55 -0.81
N GLY A 181 8.32 0.62 -1.44
CA GLY A 181 8.11 0.78 -2.88
C GLY A 181 9.40 0.91 -3.70
N ASN A 182 10.46 1.52 -3.15
CA ASN A 182 11.79 1.57 -3.78
C ASN A 182 12.81 2.24 -2.84
N GLY A 183 13.84 1.49 -2.45
CA GLY A 183 15.08 2.02 -1.89
C GLY A 183 16.19 1.12 -2.38
N GLY A 184 17.36 1.66 -2.73
CA GLY A 184 18.52 0.87 -3.19
C GLY A 184 19.00 -0.19 -2.19
N ASP A 185 18.40 -0.25 -1.01
CA ASP A 185 18.60 -1.29 -0.03
C ASP A 185 17.54 -2.38 -0.12
N THR A 186 17.95 -3.55 -0.59
CA THR A 186 17.15 -4.79 -0.69
C THR A 186 16.66 -5.32 0.68
N LYS A 187 16.91 -4.62 1.79
CA LYS A 187 16.66 -5.07 3.17
C LYS A 187 15.25 -4.81 3.70
N LEU A 188 14.41 -4.05 2.98
CA LEU A 188 13.09 -3.65 3.50
C LEU A 188 11.90 -4.13 2.67
N ILE A 189 12.00 -5.26 1.96
CA ILE A 189 10.80 -5.92 1.40
C ILE A 189 9.92 -6.55 2.50
N SER A 190 10.08 -6.14 3.76
CA SER A 190 9.29 -6.63 4.88
C SER A 190 8.23 -5.60 5.20
N PRO A 191 6.95 -5.89 4.92
CA PRO A 191 5.89 -4.98 5.28
C PRO A 191 5.90 -4.69 6.78
N SER A 192 5.21 -3.65 7.17
CA SER A 192 4.89 -3.36 8.56
C SER A 192 3.39 -3.23 8.72
N ILE A 193 2.85 -3.68 9.85
CA ILE A 193 1.43 -3.52 10.20
C ILE A 193 1.27 -2.68 11.45
N ARG A 194 0.22 -1.87 11.49
CA ARG A 194 -0.26 -1.24 12.72
C ARG A 194 -1.77 -1.19 12.74
N ARG A 195 -2.30 -0.89 13.92
CA ARG A 195 -3.74 -0.65 14.12
C ARG A 195 -3.98 0.65 14.86
N LYS A 196 -5.16 1.22 14.61
CA LYS A 196 -5.76 2.27 15.42
C LYS A 196 -6.89 1.65 16.22
N LEU A 197 -6.91 1.86 17.54
CA LEU A 197 -8.00 1.45 18.42
C LEU A 197 -8.47 2.66 19.22
N GLY A 198 -9.76 2.99 19.14
CA GLY A 198 -10.34 4.11 19.88
C GLY A 198 -9.65 5.44 19.60
N GLY A 199 -9.14 5.65 18.38
CA GLY A 199 -8.44 6.87 17.99
C GLY A 199 -6.93 6.88 18.21
N ALA A 200 -6.37 5.88 18.92
CA ALA A 200 -4.94 5.80 19.21
C ALA A 200 -4.22 4.76 18.32
N TRP A 201 -3.11 5.16 17.71
CA TRP A 201 -2.26 4.27 16.92
C TRP A 201 -1.37 3.40 17.80
N SER A 202 -1.21 2.13 17.43
CA SER A 202 -0.13 1.28 17.95
C SER A 202 1.21 1.66 17.32
N SER A 203 2.29 1.14 17.90
CA SER A 203 3.57 1.01 17.18
C SER A 203 3.37 0.22 15.89
N TRP A 204 4.29 0.42 14.95
CA TRP A 204 4.43 -0.44 13.78
C TRP A 204 5.09 -1.76 14.18
N TYR A 205 4.55 -2.86 13.66
CA TYR A 205 5.07 -4.21 13.84
C TYR A 205 5.55 -4.74 12.49
N LYS A 206 6.84 -5.02 12.38
CA LYS A 206 7.46 -5.56 11.17
C LYS A 206 7.04 -7.02 10.95
N PHE A 207 6.79 -7.40 9.70
CA PHE A 207 6.62 -8.81 9.35
C PHE A 207 7.98 -9.51 9.33
N TRP A 208 8.07 -10.66 10.00
CA TRP A 208 9.21 -11.56 9.84
C TRP A 208 8.99 -12.40 8.58
N THR A 209 9.92 -12.28 7.64
CA THR A 209 9.89 -12.95 6.33
C THR A 209 11.23 -13.63 6.08
N GLN A 210 11.32 -14.45 5.02
CA GLN A 210 12.61 -15.05 4.62
C GLN A 210 13.68 -14.01 4.24
N SER A 211 13.30 -12.76 3.96
CA SER A 211 14.26 -11.69 3.66
C SER A 211 14.94 -11.13 4.89
N ASN A 212 14.32 -11.26 6.08
CA ASN A 212 14.80 -10.65 7.33
C ASN A 212 14.94 -11.66 8.50
N THR A 213 14.88 -12.96 8.19
CA THR A 213 15.12 -14.06 9.14
C THR A 213 16.07 -15.10 8.56
N THR A 214 16.75 -15.83 9.44
CA THR A 214 17.52 -17.04 9.11
C THR A 214 16.97 -18.23 9.90
N VAL A 215 17.25 -19.45 9.43
CA VAL A 215 16.93 -20.69 10.14
C VAL A 215 18.23 -21.35 10.56
N ASP A 216 18.38 -21.63 11.86
CA ASP A 216 19.59 -22.29 12.36
C ASP A 216 19.61 -23.80 12.08
N ALA A 217 20.73 -24.46 12.39
CA ALA A 217 20.90 -25.90 12.17
C ALA A 217 19.88 -26.79 12.91
N ASN A 218 19.17 -26.26 13.91
CA ASN A 218 18.14 -26.96 14.67
C ASN A 218 16.71 -26.58 14.22
N GLY A 219 16.56 -25.74 13.19
CA GLY A 219 15.27 -25.32 12.65
C GLY A 219 14.64 -24.10 13.33
N PHE A 220 15.35 -23.40 14.23
CA PHE A 220 14.81 -22.20 14.87
C PHE A 220 14.96 -20.97 13.98
N ILE A 221 13.90 -20.16 13.89
CA ILE A 221 13.91 -18.87 13.20
C ILE A 221 14.62 -17.84 14.09
N LYS A 222 15.63 -17.17 13.55
CA LYS A 222 16.40 -16.10 14.19
C LYS A 222 16.36 -14.84 13.31
N SER A 223 16.51 -13.66 13.91
CA SER A 223 16.65 -12.40 13.15
C SER A 223 17.79 -12.52 12.15
N SER A 224 17.58 -12.16 10.88
CA SER A 224 18.68 -12.15 9.92
C SER A 224 19.52 -10.91 10.17
N SER A 225 20.82 -11.10 10.29
CA SER A 225 21.82 -10.07 10.09
C SER A 225 22.89 -10.66 9.17
N PRO A 226 23.98 -9.94 8.84
CA PRO A 226 25.18 -10.54 8.29
C PRO A 226 25.60 -11.76 9.11
N ILE A 227 25.59 -12.93 8.48
CA ILE A 227 26.02 -14.19 9.10
C ILE A 227 27.04 -14.85 8.20
N VAL A 228 28.15 -15.25 8.83
CA VAL A 228 29.23 -16.04 8.23
C VAL A 228 29.15 -17.43 8.82
N LYS A 229 29.02 -18.45 7.96
CA LYS A 229 29.28 -19.83 8.35
C LYS A 229 30.75 -20.11 8.16
N LEU A 230 31.47 -20.31 9.26
CA LEU A 230 32.89 -20.63 9.26
C LEU A 230 33.10 -22.15 9.28
N PHE A 231 33.71 -22.67 8.22
CA PHE A 231 34.18 -24.05 8.10
C PHE A 231 35.70 -24.11 8.29
N ALA A 232 36.28 -25.32 8.34
CA ALA A 232 37.72 -25.49 8.54
C ALA A 232 38.59 -24.78 7.48
N ASP A 233 38.13 -24.76 6.23
CA ASP A 233 38.91 -24.28 5.10
C ASP A 233 38.16 -23.27 4.21
N SER A 234 36.96 -22.85 4.63
CA SER A 234 36.12 -21.95 3.84
C SER A 234 35.10 -21.20 4.69
N ILE A 235 34.47 -20.20 4.09
CA ILE A 235 33.30 -19.52 4.64
C ILE A 235 32.13 -19.55 3.67
N GLU A 236 30.90 -19.55 4.19
CA GLU A 236 29.71 -19.21 3.43
C GLU A 236 29.07 -17.94 3.99
N LEU A 237 28.83 -16.97 3.11
CA LEU A 237 28.20 -15.69 3.45
C LEU A 237 26.73 -15.72 3.05
N ASN A 238 25.85 -15.30 3.96
CA ASN A 238 24.49 -14.94 3.57
C ASN A 238 24.46 -13.62 2.79
N ASP A 239 23.32 -13.28 2.18
CA ASP A 239 23.19 -12.10 1.32
C ASP A 239 23.51 -10.78 2.04
N GLN A 240 23.35 -10.74 3.38
CA GLN A 240 23.70 -9.59 4.19
C GLN A 240 25.20 -9.48 4.46
N ALA A 241 25.87 -10.61 4.74
CA ALA A 241 27.31 -10.62 4.99
C ALA A 241 28.13 -10.33 3.73
N ARG A 242 27.60 -10.64 2.53
CA ARG A 242 28.22 -10.26 1.25
C ARG A 242 28.33 -8.75 1.00
N LYS A 243 27.63 -7.91 1.80
CA LYS A 243 27.75 -6.45 1.72
C LYS A 243 29.00 -5.92 2.40
N GLN A 244 29.58 -6.68 3.34
CA GLN A 244 30.87 -6.39 3.93
C GLN A 244 31.97 -7.09 3.11
N PRO A 245 33.18 -6.50 3.00
CA PRO A 245 34.32 -7.10 2.32
C PRO A 245 34.94 -8.22 3.18
N VAL A 246 34.13 -9.21 3.58
CA VAL A 246 34.56 -10.28 4.48
C VAL A 246 35.47 -11.25 3.73
N GLU A 247 36.72 -11.33 4.16
CA GLU A 247 37.71 -12.28 3.64
C GLU A 247 38.11 -13.30 4.71
N PHE A 248 38.31 -14.55 4.30
CA PHE A 248 38.73 -15.63 5.19
C PHE A 248 40.22 -15.92 5.05
N GLU A 249 40.89 -16.04 6.20
CA GLU A 249 42.26 -16.51 6.30
C GLU A 249 42.38 -17.60 7.38
N LYS A 250 42.96 -18.75 7.01
CA LYS A 250 43.37 -19.79 7.96
C LYS A 250 44.83 -19.56 8.33
N ILE A 251 45.08 -19.16 9.58
CA ILE A 251 46.43 -18.84 10.07
C ILE A 251 47.17 -20.12 10.46
N ASP A 252 46.49 -21.04 11.16
CA ASP A 252 47.02 -22.33 11.59
C ASP A 252 45.86 -23.31 11.87
N VAL A 253 46.17 -24.54 12.29
CA VAL A 253 45.17 -25.51 12.76
C VAL A 253 44.33 -24.89 13.87
N GLY A 254 43.02 -24.84 13.65
CA GLY A 254 42.08 -24.24 14.59
C GLY A 254 42.33 -22.74 14.85
N ASN A 255 42.96 -22.00 13.94
CA ASN A 255 43.16 -20.55 14.07
C ASN A 255 42.74 -19.85 12.78
N TYR A 256 41.64 -19.10 12.87
CA TYR A 256 40.96 -18.47 11.76
C TYR A 256 40.85 -16.96 11.97
N LEU A 257 40.90 -16.22 10.87
CA LEU A 257 40.74 -14.79 10.84
C LEU A 257 39.72 -14.42 9.75
N LEU A 258 38.71 -13.64 10.15
CA LEU A 258 37.77 -12.99 9.24
C LEU A 258 38.15 -11.51 9.15
N LYS A 259 38.58 -11.08 7.97
CA LYS A 259 38.98 -9.70 7.70
C LYS A 259 37.85 -8.89 7.11
N GLY A 260 37.87 -7.57 7.32
CA GLY A 260 36.93 -6.64 6.68
C GLY A 260 35.52 -6.68 7.27
N SER A 261 35.35 -7.32 8.43
CA SER A 261 34.10 -7.27 9.20
C SER A 261 34.02 -6.01 10.06
N LEU A 262 32.80 -5.63 10.42
CA LEU A 262 32.53 -4.55 11.40
C LEU A 262 32.48 -5.07 12.85
N GLY A 263 33.06 -6.23 13.13
CA GLY A 263 32.97 -6.94 14.41
C GLY A 263 31.69 -7.77 14.57
N PHE A 264 31.48 -8.29 15.79
CA PHE A 264 30.29 -9.09 16.14
C PHE A 264 29.02 -8.24 16.27
N ALA A 265 27.87 -8.87 16.08
CA ALA A 265 26.57 -8.26 16.37
C ALA A 265 26.51 -7.71 17.81
N GLN A 266 25.98 -6.50 17.97
CA GLN A 266 25.90 -5.79 19.26
C GLN A 266 24.66 -6.18 20.08
N GLU A 267 23.65 -6.78 19.46
CA GLU A 267 22.41 -7.20 20.10
C GLU A 267 22.08 -8.66 19.80
N GLY A 268 21.63 -9.40 20.81
CA GLY A 268 21.20 -10.80 20.67
C GLY A 268 22.37 -11.80 20.65
N TRP A 269 22.25 -12.83 19.81
CA TRP A 269 23.29 -13.86 19.66
C TRP A 269 24.38 -13.39 18.69
N TYR A 270 25.62 -13.87 18.86
CA TYR A 270 26.74 -13.53 17.98
C TYR A 270 27.60 -14.73 17.53
N ILE A 271 27.57 -15.84 18.27
CA ILE A 271 28.23 -17.09 17.88
C ILE A 271 27.32 -18.29 18.20
N GLU A 272 27.20 -19.22 17.28
CA GLU A 272 26.57 -20.52 17.53
C GLU A 272 27.54 -21.64 17.14
N LEU A 273 27.80 -22.52 18.10
CA LEU A 273 28.75 -23.62 17.94
C LEU A 273 28.06 -24.89 17.42
N PRO A 274 28.76 -25.72 16.63
CA PRO A 274 28.20 -26.97 16.16
C PRO A 274 27.99 -27.91 17.35
N LYS A 275 26.78 -28.48 17.45
CA LYS A 275 26.37 -29.40 18.52
C LYS A 275 26.18 -30.83 18.01
N ASP A 276 26.55 -31.82 18.82
CA ASP A 276 26.26 -33.23 18.56
C ASP A 276 24.76 -33.55 18.77
N ALA A 277 24.36 -34.80 18.52
CA ALA A 277 22.97 -35.25 18.67
C ALA A 277 22.45 -35.16 20.12
N ASN A 278 23.35 -35.04 21.11
CA ASN A 278 23.02 -34.90 22.52
C ASN A 278 23.03 -33.43 22.98
N GLY A 279 23.28 -32.49 22.07
CA GLY A 279 23.34 -31.05 22.36
C GLY A 279 24.69 -30.54 22.87
N ASN A 280 25.73 -31.39 22.95
CA ASN A 280 27.05 -30.95 23.38
C ASN A 280 27.79 -30.23 22.26
N THR A 281 28.50 -29.15 22.57
CA THR A 281 29.39 -28.49 21.60
C THR A 281 30.48 -29.46 21.16
N VAL A 282 30.80 -29.51 19.87
CA VAL A 282 31.79 -30.46 19.36
C VAL A 282 33.22 -29.92 19.55
N VAL A 283 33.38 -28.60 19.53
CA VAL A 283 34.64 -27.86 19.67
C VAL A 283 34.55 -26.84 20.81
N ALA A 284 35.68 -26.57 21.46
CA ALA A 284 35.83 -25.37 22.29
C ALA A 284 36.28 -24.21 21.40
N VAL A 285 35.72 -23.02 21.62
CA VAL A 285 36.00 -21.85 20.77
C VAL A 285 36.32 -20.65 21.64
N GLU A 286 37.39 -19.96 21.29
CA GLU A 286 37.74 -18.65 21.81
C GLU A 286 37.71 -17.65 20.66
N TYR A 287 37.25 -16.43 20.92
CA TYR A 287 37.08 -15.44 19.89
C TYR A 287 37.27 -14.02 20.43
N SER A 288 37.70 -13.13 19.55
CA SER A 288 37.86 -11.71 19.86
C SER A 288 37.69 -10.86 18.62
N THR A 289 37.11 -9.67 18.77
CA THR A 289 37.18 -8.61 17.76
C THR A 289 38.52 -7.89 17.90
N LEU A 290 39.23 -7.70 16.79
CA LEU A 290 40.45 -6.91 16.72
C LEU A 290 40.10 -5.41 16.59
N GLU A 291 41.08 -4.53 16.84
CA GLU A 291 40.86 -3.07 16.82
C GLU A 291 40.32 -2.54 15.48
N ASN A 292 40.63 -3.24 14.38
CA ASN A 292 40.16 -2.90 13.03
C ASN A 292 38.79 -3.50 12.68
N GLY A 293 38.13 -4.20 13.59
CA GLY A 293 36.83 -4.86 13.37
C GLY A 293 36.94 -6.30 12.86
N ASP A 294 38.14 -6.79 12.54
CA ASP A 294 38.35 -8.19 12.15
C ASP A 294 38.03 -9.14 13.31
N ILE A 295 37.63 -10.37 12.99
CA ILE A 295 37.27 -11.37 13.99
C ILE A 295 38.30 -12.50 13.98
N SER A 296 38.96 -12.71 15.13
CA SER A 296 39.79 -13.89 15.35
C SER A 296 38.95 -14.99 16.01
N ILE A 297 39.03 -16.20 15.48
CA ILE A 297 38.40 -17.40 16.02
C ILE A 297 39.48 -18.47 16.21
N LYS A 298 39.59 -19.00 17.43
CA LYS A 298 40.45 -20.14 17.75
C LYS A 298 39.63 -21.31 18.25
N THR A 299 39.91 -22.50 17.75
CA THR A 299 39.19 -23.73 18.08
C THR A 299 40.14 -24.79 18.64
N TYR A 300 39.69 -25.46 19.69
CA TYR A 300 40.49 -26.41 20.45
C TYR A 300 39.71 -27.69 20.73
N LYS A 301 40.44 -28.76 21.07
CA LYS A 301 39.84 -29.88 21.80
C LYS A 301 39.27 -29.39 23.12
N ARG A 302 38.25 -30.09 23.59
CA ARG A 302 37.63 -29.87 24.90
C ARG A 302 38.38 -30.69 25.93
N LYS A 303 38.70 -30.09 27.08
CA LYS A 303 39.16 -30.81 28.28
C LYS A 303 38.26 -30.50 29.45
N PHE A 304 38.10 -31.47 30.35
CA PHE A 304 37.43 -31.24 31.62
C PHE A 304 38.46 -30.68 32.61
N ASP A 305 38.20 -29.47 33.10
CA ASP A 305 38.95 -28.87 34.18
C ASP A 305 38.35 -29.32 35.51
N PHE A 306 39.13 -30.05 36.31
CA PHE A 306 38.69 -30.58 37.59
C PHE A 306 38.53 -29.52 38.68
N GLU A 307 39.25 -28.40 38.59
CA GLU A 307 39.17 -27.32 39.57
C GLU A 307 37.94 -26.46 39.31
N LEU A 308 37.67 -26.16 38.04
CA LEU A 308 36.49 -25.40 37.62
C LEU A 308 35.22 -26.27 37.50
N ALA A 309 35.39 -27.60 37.56
CA ALA A 309 34.35 -28.60 37.28
C ALA A 309 33.59 -28.31 35.96
N ALA A 310 34.31 -27.84 34.95
CA ALA A 310 33.76 -27.34 33.69
C ALA A 310 34.55 -27.86 32.48
N VAL A 311 33.89 -27.90 31.33
CA VAL A 311 34.56 -28.20 30.05
C VAL A 311 35.15 -26.91 29.49
N VAL A 312 36.47 -26.86 29.33
CA VAL A 312 37.23 -25.70 28.85
C VAL A 312 37.99 -26.03 27.57
N ALA A 313 38.54 -25.00 26.93
CA ALA A 313 39.43 -25.14 25.78
C ALA A 313 40.76 -25.77 26.22
N ASP A 314 41.24 -26.75 25.45
CA ASP A 314 42.58 -27.31 25.62
C ASP A 314 43.58 -26.60 24.72
N HIS A 315 44.22 -25.55 25.24
CA HIS A 315 45.15 -24.70 24.50
C HIS A 315 46.35 -25.44 23.91
N GLU A 316 46.73 -26.59 24.48
CA GLU A 316 47.82 -27.45 23.97
C GLU A 316 47.40 -28.32 22.78
N ASN A 317 46.09 -28.43 22.52
CA ASN A 317 45.51 -29.26 21.46
C ASN A 317 44.56 -28.44 20.57
N PRO A 318 45.10 -27.52 19.75
CA PRO A 318 44.31 -26.86 18.71
C PRO A 318 43.71 -27.90 17.77
N MET A 319 42.48 -27.64 17.30
CA MET A 319 41.76 -28.58 16.45
C MET A 319 40.88 -27.82 15.48
N ASP A 320 40.94 -28.20 14.20
CA ASP A 320 40.07 -27.63 13.18
C ASP A 320 38.58 -27.96 13.41
N ILE A 321 37.71 -27.10 12.86
CA ILE A 321 36.28 -27.36 12.81
C ILE A 321 36.04 -28.68 12.02
N PRO A 322 35.23 -29.63 12.52
CA PRO A 322 34.98 -30.88 11.81
C PRO A 322 34.39 -30.64 10.40
N LEU A 323 34.83 -31.41 9.40
CA LEU A 323 34.53 -31.20 7.96
C LEU A 323 33.06 -30.99 7.59
N THR A 324 32.11 -31.54 8.36
CA THR A 324 30.66 -31.42 8.08
C THR A 324 29.95 -30.46 9.03
N ARG A 325 30.70 -29.61 9.73
CA ARG A 325 30.22 -28.70 10.74
C ARG A 325 30.76 -27.30 10.46
N TRP A 326 30.07 -26.30 10.98
CA TRP A 326 30.47 -24.90 10.90
C TRP A 326 30.15 -24.20 12.22
N ILE A 327 30.74 -23.02 12.39
CA ILE A 327 30.36 -22.05 13.41
C ILE A 327 29.56 -20.95 12.71
N ASP A 328 28.37 -20.64 13.20
CA ASP A 328 27.63 -19.46 12.73
C ASP A 328 28.15 -18.23 13.49
N ILE A 329 28.67 -17.25 12.77
CA ILE A 329 29.19 -16.00 13.29
C ILE A 329 28.30 -14.87 12.79
N ARG A 330 27.70 -14.13 13.72
CA ARG A 330 26.83 -13.00 13.40
C ARG A 330 27.66 -11.71 13.46
N LEU A 331 27.78 -11.03 12.33
CA LEU A 331 28.51 -9.76 12.25
C LEU A 331 27.60 -8.59 12.61
N HIS A 332 28.24 -7.49 13.01
CA HIS A 332 27.59 -6.20 13.14
C HIS A 332 27.03 -5.75 11.79
N GLU A 333 25.86 -5.15 11.81
CA GLU A 333 25.27 -4.56 10.61
C GLU A 333 25.99 -3.25 10.30
N GLU A 334 26.21 -2.99 9.01
CA GLU A 334 26.66 -1.66 8.59
C GLU A 334 25.56 -0.65 8.98
N PRO A 335 25.89 0.44 9.70
CA PRO A 335 24.91 1.47 9.99
C PRO A 335 24.37 1.99 8.67
N GLU A 336 23.05 2.07 8.54
CA GLU A 336 22.47 2.72 7.38
C GLU A 336 23.03 4.15 7.32
N PRO A 337 23.42 4.66 6.14
CA PRO A 337 23.78 6.07 6.04
C PRO A 337 22.58 6.84 6.56
N ASP A 338 22.76 7.48 7.71
CA ASP A 338 21.83 8.51 8.16
C ASP A 338 21.64 9.39 6.94
N SER A 339 20.38 9.51 6.50
CA SER A 339 20.05 10.53 5.52
C SER A 339 20.47 11.81 6.20
N GLU A 340 21.66 12.33 5.86
CA GLU A 340 22.13 13.60 6.36
C GLU A 340 20.97 14.54 6.09
N ILE A 341 20.32 14.98 7.16
CA ILE A 341 19.43 16.11 7.12
C ILE A 341 20.37 17.21 6.68
N ILE A 342 20.49 17.45 5.37
CA ILE A 342 21.09 18.66 4.87
C ILE A 342 20.19 19.72 5.51
N PRO A 343 20.66 20.47 6.54
CA PRO A 343 19.88 21.60 6.98
C PRO A 343 19.84 22.47 5.74
N THR A 344 18.67 22.60 5.13
CA THR A 344 18.46 23.62 4.10
C THR A 344 18.85 24.92 4.77
N GLU A 345 20.02 25.45 4.40
CA GLU A 345 20.35 26.86 4.58
C GLU A 345 19.32 27.63 3.78
N THR A 346 18.15 27.78 4.38
CA THR A 346 17.18 28.76 3.97
C THR A 346 17.80 30.06 4.47
N PRO A 347 18.17 31.00 3.57
CA PRO A 347 18.59 32.31 4.02
C PRO A 347 17.53 32.84 4.97
N ILE A 348 17.97 33.44 6.08
CA ILE A 348 17.14 33.92 7.20
C ILE A 348 16.00 34.86 6.74
N ASP A 349 16.05 35.35 5.50
CA ASP A 349 15.17 36.38 4.96
C ASP A 349 13.87 35.89 4.26
N PHE A 350 13.52 34.60 4.34
CA PHE A 350 12.25 34.10 3.76
C PHE A 350 11.45 33.17 4.68
N GLN A 351 11.58 33.29 6.00
CA GLN A 351 10.57 32.76 6.91
C GLN A 351 9.38 33.73 7.02
N PRO A 352 8.12 33.27 6.83
CA PRO A 352 6.95 34.14 6.95
C PRO A 352 6.57 34.31 8.43
N THR A 353 7.46 34.91 9.23
CA THR A 353 7.15 35.22 10.65
C THR A 353 6.60 36.62 10.86
N ASN A 354 6.67 37.53 9.88
CA ASN A 354 6.26 38.92 10.11
C ASN A 354 4.91 39.34 9.53
N LEU A 355 4.17 38.44 8.85
CA LEU A 355 2.81 38.78 8.39
C LEU A 355 1.82 38.88 9.55
N SER A 356 1.94 38.01 10.56
CA SER A 356 1.06 38.01 11.73
C SER A 356 1.27 39.26 12.61
N GLU A 357 2.52 39.70 12.77
CA GLU A 357 2.86 40.92 13.54
C GLU A 357 2.57 42.21 12.76
N ALA A 358 2.85 42.25 11.44
CA ALA A 358 2.51 43.43 10.62
C ALA A 358 1.00 43.66 10.50
N VAL A 359 0.21 42.57 10.40
CA VAL A 359 -1.27 42.66 10.41
C VAL A 359 -1.79 43.10 11.78
N ALA A 360 -1.19 42.63 12.88
CA ALA A 360 -1.56 43.06 14.23
C ALA A 360 -1.19 44.54 14.51
N ALA A 361 -0.05 45.02 14.02
CA ALA A 361 0.39 46.41 14.14
C ALA A 361 -0.48 47.36 13.29
N ALA A 362 -0.85 46.95 12.08
CA ALA A 362 -1.75 47.71 11.20
C ALA A 362 -3.18 47.81 11.75
N MET A 363 -3.66 46.77 12.46
CA MET A 363 -4.96 46.80 13.15
C MET A 363 -4.98 47.69 14.40
N ASN A 364 -3.81 47.95 15.00
CA ASN A 364 -3.65 48.83 16.17
C ASN A 364 -3.18 50.26 15.83
N GLY A 365 -3.06 50.61 14.55
CA GLY A 365 -2.75 51.98 14.11
C GLY A 365 -1.35 52.46 14.44
N VAL A 366 -0.38 51.55 14.59
CA VAL A 366 1.04 51.91 14.81
C VAL A 366 1.77 51.87 13.48
N GLU A 367 2.41 52.98 13.12
CA GLU A 367 3.17 53.11 11.87
C GLU A 367 4.42 52.21 11.88
N PRO A 368 4.76 51.54 10.77
CA PRO A 368 5.89 50.62 10.73
C PRO A 368 7.23 51.36 10.89
N PRO A 369 8.24 50.73 11.50
CA PRO A 369 9.56 51.34 11.61
C PRO A 369 10.24 51.46 10.24
N GLU A 370 10.92 52.58 9.98
CA GLU A 370 11.75 52.76 8.79
C GLU A 370 12.96 51.83 8.81
N ILE A 371 13.14 51.09 7.72
CA ILE A 371 14.32 50.27 7.42
C ILE A 371 15.43 51.19 6.89
N SER A 372 16.54 51.27 7.61
CA SER A 372 17.78 51.89 7.12
C SER A 372 18.61 50.83 6.37
N ASP A 373 18.74 50.99 5.06
CA ASP A 373 19.66 50.19 4.24
C ASP A 373 21.12 50.57 4.59
N THR A 374 21.78 49.74 5.38
CA THR A 374 23.25 49.69 5.40
C THR A 374 23.68 48.27 5.09
N ASP A 375 24.03 48.12 3.81
CA ASP A 375 24.72 46.99 3.20
C ASP A 375 26.18 47.00 3.70
N GLU A 376 26.53 46.11 4.63
CA GLU A 376 27.93 45.76 4.90
C GLU A 376 28.11 44.25 4.79
N THR A 377 28.72 43.90 3.66
CA THR A 377 29.37 42.63 3.35
C THR A 377 30.29 42.16 4.48
N LEU A 378 30.19 40.88 4.86
CA LEU A 378 31.32 39.96 5.04
C LEU A 378 30.86 38.50 5.00
#